data_AF-A0A1Q9WG85-F1
#
_entry.id   AF-A0A1Q9WG85-F1
#
_cell.length_a   1.000
_cell.length_b   1.000
_cell.length_c   1.000
_cell.angle_alpha   90.00
_cell.angle_beta   90.00
_cell.angle_gamma   90.00
#
_symmetry.space_group_name_H-M   'P 1'
#
loop_
_entity.id
_entity.type
_entity.pdbx_description
1 polymer ?
#
loop_
_entity_poly.entity_id
_entity_poly.type
_entity_poly.pdbx_seq_one_letter_code
_entity_poly.pdbx_strand_id
1 'polypeptide(L)'
;MPTYQYDLNQLDEFVELIDRSIEELSAHRDGAKATVASIGEHYSGTAATAFTQSHDRWQASLQQHLDTLQAHRVFVADARANYAEAQRKNVEMLG
;
A
#
# COMPACT_ATOMS: atom_id res chain seq x y z
N MET A 1 -15.10 -29.85 -15.38
CA MET A 1 -14.96 -28.77 -14.39
C MET A 1 -14.13 -27.68 -15.03
N PRO A 2 -14.56 -26.41 -15.09
CA PRO A 2 -13.66 -25.36 -15.52
C PRO A 2 -12.55 -25.26 -14.46
N THR A 3 -11.31 -25.51 -14.87
CA THR A 3 -10.14 -25.35 -14.01
C THR A 3 -9.97 -23.85 -13.81
N TYR A 4 -10.40 -23.32 -12.67
CA TYR A 4 -10.05 -21.96 -12.28
C TYR A 4 -8.53 -21.92 -12.09
N GLN A 5 -7.83 -21.40 -13.08
CA GLN A 5 -6.39 -21.23 -13.06
C GLN A 5 -6.14 -19.76 -12.75
N TYR A 6 -5.54 -19.48 -11.60
CA TYR A 6 -5.09 -18.12 -11.28
C TYR A 6 -3.94 -17.77 -12.22
N ASP A 7 -4.04 -16.62 -12.87
CA ASP A 7 -2.96 -16.07 -13.68
C ASP A 7 -1.91 -15.46 -12.74
N LEU A 8 -0.79 -16.16 -12.58
CA LEU A 8 0.30 -15.72 -11.70
C LEU A 8 0.88 -14.36 -12.15
N ASN A 9 0.85 -14.06 -13.45
CA ASN A 9 1.35 -12.78 -13.96
C ASN A 9 0.44 -11.63 -13.53
N GLN A 10 -0.89 -11.84 -13.53
CA GLN A 10 -1.83 -10.82 -13.03
C GLN A 10 -1.66 -10.57 -11.54
N LEU A 11 -1.29 -11.59 -10.75
CA LEU A 11 -0.97 -11.40 -9.34
C LEU A 11 0.33 -10.61 -9.14
N ASP A 12 1.35 -10.86 -9.98
CA ASP A 12 2.60 -10.11 -9.98
C ASP A 12 2.36 -8.63 -10.37
N GLU A 13 1.61 -8.37 -11.44
CA GLU A 13 1.20 -7.01 -11.85
C GLU A 13 0.42 -6.28 -10.76
N PHE A 14 -0.46 -6.99 -10.04
CA PHE A 14 -1.22 -6.40 -8.95
C PHE A 14 -0.34 -6.04 -7.74
N VAL A 15 0.66 -6.87 -7.41
CA VAL A 15 1.65 -6.55 -6.38
C VAL A 15 2.46 -5.32 -6.78
N GLU A 16 2.90 -5.21 -8.03
CA GLU A 16 3.61 -4.03 -8.53
C GLU A 16 2.75 -2.74 -8.45
N LEU A 17 1.46 -2.85 -8.75
CA LEU A 17 0.53 -1.73 -8.62
C LEU A 17 0.40 -1.27 -7.16
N ILE A 18 0.33 -2.20 -6.21
CA ILE A 18 0.29 -1.86 -4.79
C ILE A 18 1.61 -1.22 -4.35
N ASP A 19 2.75 -1.79 -4.74
CA ASP A 19 4.08 -1.27 -4.39
C ASP A 19 4.23 0.19 -4.90
N ARG A 20 3.82 0.47 -6.14
CA ARG A 20 3.80 1.85 -6.70
C ARG A 20 2.86 2.77 -5.92
N SER A 21 1.67 2.30 -5.58
CA SER A 21 0.69 3.10 -4.82
C SER A 21 1.22 3.49 -3.43
N ILE A 22 1.91 2.56 -2.75
CA ILE A 22 2.55 2.81 -1.46
C ILE A 22 3.65 3.86 -1.60
N GLU A 23 4.48 3.77 -2.64
CA GLU A 23 5.53 4.75 -2.93
C GLU A 23 4.97 6.15 -3.16
N GLU A 24 4.00 6.29 -4.07
CA GLU A 24 3.38 7.57 -4.42
C GLU A 24 2.69 8.22 -3.21
N LEU A 25 1.91 7.45 -2.45
CA LEU A 25 1.23 7.95 -1.25
C LEU A 25 2.22 8.35 -0.14
N SER A 26 3.32 7.62 0.01
CA SER A 26 4.39 7.98 0.96
C SER A 26 5.08 9.27 0.55
N ALA A 27 5.36 9.46 -0.75
CA ALA A 27 5.93 10.70 -1.26
C ALA A 27 4.98 11.89 -1.04
N HIS A 28 3.67 11.72 -1.29
CA HIS A 28 2.66 12.74 -1.00
C HIS A 28 2.58 13.10 0.49
N ARG A 29 2.64 12.09 1.37
CA ARG A 29 2.72 12.30 2.83
C ARG A 29 3.88 13.21 3.20
N ASP A 30 5.06 12.90 2.66
CA ASP A 30 6.29 13.58 3.03
C ASP A 30 6.37 14.98 2.41
N GLY A 31 5.83 15.16 1.20
CA GLY A 31 5.64 16.49 0.60
C GLY A 31 4.67 17.39 1.37
N ALA A 32 3.55 16.82 1.84
CA ALA A 32 2.60 17.56 2.68
C ALA A 32 3.22 17.96 4.03
N LYS A 33 4.00 17.07 4.66
CA LYS A 33 4.77 17.38 5.88
C LYS A 33 5.70 18.57 5.67
N ALA A 34 6.48 18.57 4.60
CA ALA A 34 7.38 19.67 4.28
C ALA A 34 6.62 20.98 4.04
N THR A 35 5.50 20.92 3.33
CA THR A 35 4.64 22.08 3.08
C THR A 35 4.07 22.65 4.37
N VAL A 36 3.56 21.79 5.26
CA VAL A 36 3.02 22.18 6.57
C VAL A 36 4.09 22.80 7.46
N ALA A 37 5.29 22.23 7.48
CA ALA A 37 6.42 22.81 8.22
C ALA A 37 6.75 24.22 7.72
N SER A 38 6.75 24.43 6.40
CA SER A 38 7.03 25.74 5.80
C SER A 38 5.95 26.79 6.09
N ILE A 39 4.67 26.44 6.02
CA ILE A 39 3.59 27.41 6.29
C ILE A 39 3.35 27.62 7.79
N GLY A 40 3.70 26.64 8.63
CA GLY A 40 3.50 26.68 10.07
C GLY A 40 4.20 27.85 10.76
N GLU A 41 5.30 28.35 10.19
CA GLU A 41 6.02 29.54 10.66
C GLU A 41 5.17 30.83 10.61
N HIS A 42 4.10 30.84 9.81
CA HIS A 42 3.21 31.99 9.64
C HIS A 42 1.89 31.87 10.42
N TYR A 43 1.61 30.71 11.03
CA TYR A 43 0.42 30.49 11.82
C TYR A 43 0.73 30.61 13.32
N SER A 44 -0.12 31.31 14.05
CA SER A 44 0.01 31.46 15.50
C SER A 44 -1.34 31.30 16.22
N GLY A 45 -1.30 31.02 17.52
CA GLY A 45 -2.49 30.89 18.35
C GLY A 45 -3.39 29.72 17.98
N THR A 46 -4.69 29.82 18.31
CA THR A 46 -5.67 28.73 18.20
C THR A 46 -5.82 28.20 16.77
N ALA A 47 -5.64 29.05 15.75
CA ALA A 47 -5.70 28.63 14.35
C ALA A 47 -4.53 27.70 13.98
N ALA A 48 -3.32 27.97 14.48
CA ALA A 48 -2.17 27.10 14.27
C ALA A 48 -2.39 25.72 14.91
N THR A 49 -2.87 25.70 16.16
CA THR A 49 -3.18 24.45 16.87
C THR A 49 -4.22 23.62 16.12
N ALA A 50 -5.32 24.24 15.67
CA ALA A 50 -6.36 23.55 14.93
C ALA A 50 -5.85 22.98 13.60
N PHE A 51 -5.00 23.74 12.90
CA PHE A 51 -4.37 23.30 11.66
C PHE A 51 -3.46 22.08 11.89
N THR A 52 -2.54 22.15 12.85
CA THR A 52 -1.66 21.02 13.20
C THR A 52 -2.45 19.78 13.57
N GLN A 53 -3.48 19.90 14.42
CA GLN A 53 -4.34 18.78 14.79
C GLN A 53 -5.08 18.18 13.60
N SER A 54 -5.48 18.99 12.62
CA SER A 54 -6.12 18.50 11.40
C SER A 54 -5.12 17.75 10.52
N HIS A 55 -3.91 18.26 10.40
CA HIS A 55 -2.84 17.63 9.65
C HIS A 55 -2.39 16.31 10.30
N ASP A 56 -2.27 16.25 11.62
CA ASP A 56 -1.93 15.01 12.35
C ASP A 56 -2.99 13.93 12.15
N ARG A 57 -4.27 14.30 12.19
CA ARG A 57 -5.38 13.38 11.89
C ARG A 57 -5.32 12.87 10.46
N TRP A 58 -5.04 13.74 9.50
CA TRP A 58 -4.86 13.35 8.10
C TRP A 58 -3.68 12.38 7.94
N GLN A 59 -2.53 12.63 8.59
CA GLN A 59 -1.38 11.74 8.56
C GLN A 59 -1.70 10.36 9.15
N ALA A 60 -2.40 10.33 10.28
CA ALA A 60 -2.79 9.08 10.92
C ALA A 60 -3.71 8.26 10.00
N SER A 61 -4.68 8.90 9.35
CA SER A 61 -5.56 8.25 8.37
C SER A 61 -4.78 7.72 7.18
N LEU A 62 -3.84 8.49 6.64
CA LEU A 62 -3.01 8.07 5.50
C LEU A 62 -2.13 6.87 5.89
N GLN A 63 -1.57 6.87 7.10
CA GLN A 63 -0.77 5.75 7.59
C GLN A 63 -1.61 4.46 7.68
N GLN A 64 -2.86 4.54 8.16
CA GLN A 64 -3.76 3.38 8.19
C GLN A 64 -4.02 2.80 6.78
N HIS A 65 -4.13 3.66 5.77
CA HIS A 65 -4.28 3.22 4.39
C HIS A 65 -3.00 2.56 3.85
N LEU A 66 -1.82 3.12 4.14
CA LEU A 66 -0.53 2.51 3.79
C LEU A 66 -0.36 1.13 4.44
N ASP A 67 -0.72 1.00 5.71
CA ASP A 67 -0.64 -0.28 6.44
C ASP A 67 -1.59 -1.32 5.82
N THR A 68 -2.79 -0.90 5.40
CA THR A 68 -3.76 -1.77 4.73
C THR A 68 -3.26 -2.22 3.35
N LEU A 69 -2.68 -1.31 2.56
CA LEU A 69 -2.06 -1.64 1.28
C LEU A 69 -0.91 -2.63 1.46
N GLN A 70 -0.05 -2.41 2.46
CA GLN A 70 1.04 -3.33 2.78
C GLN A 70 0.53 -4.72 3.15
N ALA A 71 -0.54 -4.81 3.94
CA ALA A 71 -1.16 -6.08 4.30
C ALA A 71 -1.72 -6.81 3.06
N HIS A 72 -2.40 -6.09 2.15
CA HIS A 72 -2.89 -6.67 0.90
C HIS A 72 -1.75 -7.14 0.00
N ARG A 73 -0.68 -6.37 -0.09
CA ARG A 73 0.53 -6.73 -0.86
C ARG A 73 1.12 -8.04 -0.39
N VAL A 74 1.27 -8.22 0.92
CA VAL A 74 1.77 -9.48 1.53
C VAL A 74 0.81 -10.62 1.21
N PHE A 75 -0.49 -10.42 1.44
CA PHE A 75 -1.50 -11.44 1.18
C PHE A 75 -1.48 -11.95 -0.27
N VAL A 76 -1.39 -11.05 -1.25
CA VAL A 76 -1.35 -11.43 -2.67
C VAL A 76 -0.04 -12.12 -3.03
N ALA A 77 1.10 -11.64 -2.52
CA ALA A 77 2.39 -12.29 -2.74
C ALA A 77 2.41 -13.73 -2.21
N ASP A 78 1.84 -13.95 -1.02
CA ASP A 78 1.70 -15.29 -0.42
C ASP A 78 0.77 -16.17 -1.26
N ALA A 79 -0.37 -15.65 -1.73
CA ALA A 79 -1.28 -16.38 -2.60
C ALA A 79 -0.59 -16.80 -3.91
N ARG A 80 0.15 -15.90 -4.54
CA ARG A 80 0.93 -16.17 -5.75
C ARG A 80 1.97 -17.26 -5.52
N ALA A 81 2.71 -17.20 -4.41
CA ALA A 81 3.70 -18.22 -4.06
C ALA A 81 3.05 -19.61 -3.88
N ASN A 82 1.90 -19.66 -3.18
CA ASN A 82 1.14 -20.90 -2.98
C ASN A 82 0.64 -21.49 -4.29
N TYR A 83 0.10 -20.67 -5.20
CA TYR A 83 -0.37 -21.13 -6.50
C TYR A 83 0.77 -21.62 -7.39
N ALA A 84 1.92 -20.96 -7.38
CA ALA A 84 3.11 -21.41 -8.10
C ALA A 84 3.61 -22.76 -7.57
N GLU A 85 3.62 -22.97 -6.25
CA GLU A 85 4.00 -24.25 -5.65
C GLU A 85 3.00 -25.36 -6.02
N ALA A 86 1.69 -25.09 -5.97
CA ALA A 86 0.66 -26.03 -6.38
C ALA A 86 0.80 -26.43 -7.86
N GLN A 87 1.08 -25.46 -8.74
CA GLN A 87 1.32 -25.73 -10.15
C GLN A 87 2.55 -26.64 -10.35
N ARG A 88 3.65 -26.38 -9.64
CA ARG A 88 4.85 -27.22 -9.70
C ARG A 88 4.56 -28.65 -9.24
N LYS A 89 3.92 -28.84 -8.08
CA LYS A 89 3.58 -30.17 -7.56
C LYS A 89 2.64 -30.94 -8.49
N ASN A 90 1.69 -30.25 -9.11
CA ASN A 90 0.78 -30.89 -10.08
C ASN A 90 1.53 -31.39 -11.31
N VAL A 91 2.52 -30.64 -11.81
CA VAL A 91 3.40 -31.08 -12.90
C VAL A 91 4.26 -32.27 -12.47
N GLU A 92 4.83 -32.26 -11.26
CA GLU A 92 5.65 -33.37 -10.74
C GLU A 92 4.87 -34.67 -10.50
N MET A 93 3.57 -34.59 -10.16
CA MET A 93 2.73 -35.77 -9.90
C MET A 93 2.04 -36.33 -11.15
N LEU A 94 1.81 -35.51 -12.17
CA LEU A 94 1.04 -35.87 -13.36
C LEU A 94 1.88 -35.95 -14.65
N GLY A 95 3.12 -35.45 -14.63
CA GLY A 95 4.11 -35.58 -15.69
C GLY A 95 5.10 -36.72 -15.42
#